data_AF-K7FY41-F1
#
_entry.id   AF-K7FY41-F1
#
_cell.length_a   1.000
_cell.length_b   1.000
_cell.length_c   1.000
_cell.angle_alpha   90.00
_cell.angle_beta   90.00
_cell.angle_gamma   90.00
#
_symmetry.space_group_name_H-M   'P 1'
#
loop_
_entity.id
_entity.type
_entity.pdbx_description
1 polymer ?
#
loop_
_entity_poly.entity_id
_entity_poly.type
_entity_poly.pdbx_seq_one_letter_code
_entity_poly.pdbx_strand_id
1 'polypeptide(L)'
;MTFPLTTGVRASAEIARKDLSRMNRYKTIIKSAAKKYCVDPSVVAGIISRESHAGAALKDGWGDGGNGFGLMQVDKRSHRPVGKWNSQEHLNQGTGILVSMINGIKRKFPKWTKEQQLKGGISAYNAGVGNVRTYAGMDIGTTHNDYANDVVERAKFYKRNGY
;
A
#
# COMPACT_ATOMS: atom_id res chain seq x y z
N MET A 1 18.43 16.60 -24.90
CA MET A 1 17.76 15.28 -24.85
C MET A 1 16.72 15.32 -23.75
N THR A 2 15.44 15.42 -24.09
CA THR A 2 14.33 15.37 -23.13
C THR A 2 13.97 13.90 -22.92
N PHE A 3 14.31 13.34 -21.75
CA PHE A 3 13.78 12.05 -21.34
C PHE A 3 12.27 12.21 -21.14
N PRO A 4 11.40 11.43 -21.81
CA PRO A 4 9.98 11.51 -21.57
C PRO A 4 9.72 11.10 -20.11
N LEU A 5 9.16 12.01 -19.32
CA LEU A 5 8.66 11.72 -17.99
C LEU A 5 7.61 10.62 -18.13
N THR A 6 7.97 9.40 -17.73
CA THR A 6 7.02 8.28 -17.69
C THR A 6 5.98 8.61 -16.63
N THR A 7 4.71 8.74 -17.01
CA THR A 7 3.56 8.91 -16.09
C THR A 7 2.64 7.68 -16.15
N GLY A 8 1.74 7.56 -15.17
CA GLY A 8 0.76 6.47 -15.12
C GLY A 8 1.39 5.08 -14.95
N VAL A 9 0.77 4.07 -15.55
CA VAL A 9 1.08 2.63 -15.37
C VAL A 9 2.58 2.32 -15.53
N ARG A 10 3.24 2.91 -16.53
CA ARG A 10 4.66 2.66 -16.82
C ARG A 10 5.56 3.19 -15.69
N ALA A 11 5.22 4.33 -15.12
CA ALA A 11 5.95 4.92 -14.00
C ALA A 11 5.85 4.04 -12.76
N SER A 12 4.64 3.60 -12.40
CA SER A 12 4.38 2.71 -11.27
C SER A 12 5.18 1.41 -11.37
N ALA A 13 5.16 0.76 -12.53
CA ALA A 13 5.93 -0.47 -12.76
C ALA A 13 7.45 -0.23 -12.66
N GLU A 14 7.95 0.88 -13.19
CA GLU A 14 9.37 1.23 -13.13
C GLU A 14 9.83 1.53 -11.68
N ILE A 15 9.01 2.22 -10.89
CA ILE A 15 9.28 2.44 -9.47
C ILE A 15 9.29 1.10 -8.72
N ALA A 16 8.27 0.25 -8.91
CA ALA A 16 8.20 -1.06 -8.28
C ALA A 16 9.41 -1.95 -8.64
N ARG A 17 9.89 -1.85 -9.89
CA ARG A 17 11.11 -2.52 -10.36
C ARG A 17 12.35 -2.03 -9.62
N LYS A 18 12.51 -0.72 -9.43
CA LYS A 18 13.63 -0.14 -8.66
C LYS A 18 13.60 -0.55 -7.19
N ASP A 19 12.42 -0.81 -6.64
CA ASP A 19 12.23 -1.26 -5.26
C ASP A 19 12.43 -2.76 -5.08
N LEU A 20 12.38 -3.56 -6.15
CA LEU A 20 12.32 -5.03 -6.08
C LEU A 20 13.48 -5.65 -5.28
N SER A 21 14.71 -5.17 -5.47
CA SER A 21 15.89 -5.71 -4.76
C SER A 21 15.81 -5.48 -3.24
N ARG A 22 15.28 -4.33 -2.80
CA ARG A 22 15.01 -4.04 -1.39
C ARG A 22 13.82 -4.85 -0.88
N MET A 23 12.74 -4.90 -1.67
CA MET A 23 11.52 -5.62 -1.33
C MET A 23 11.79 -7.11 -1.05
N ASN A 24 12.70 -7.73 -1.82
CA ASN A 24 13.04 -9.14 -1.68
C ASN A 24 13.59 -9.51 -0.30
N ARG A 25 14.17 -8.57 0.45
CA ARG A 25 14.62 -8.78 1.84
C ARG A 25 13.46 -9.10 2.79
N TYR A 26 12.26 -8.64 2.46
CA TYR A 26 11.06 -8.78 3.28
C TYR A 26 10.05 -9.78 2.69
N LYS A 27 10.37 -10.44 1.57
CA LYS A 27 9.44 -11.29 0.82
C LYS A 27 8.76 -12.35 1.67
N THR A 28 9.52 -13.02 2.53
CA THR A 28 8.98 -14.06 3.44
C THR A 28 7.97 -13.48 4.42
N ILE A 29 8.28 -12.36 5.09
CA ILE A 29 7.38 -11.75 6.08
C ILE A 29 6.15 -11.09 5.43
N ILE A 30 6.31 -10.57 4.20
CA ILE A 30 5.19 -10.09 3.37
C ILE A 30 4.23 -11.23 3.06
N LYS A 31 4.72 -12.35 2.56
CA LYS A 31 3.89 -13.53 2.25
C LYS A 31 3.20 -14.09 3.49
N SER A 32 3.91 -14.13 4.62
CA SER A 32 3.37 -14.56 5.91
C SER A 32 2.22 -13.64 6.39
N ALA A 33 2.42 -12.32 6.38
CA ALA A 33 1.37 -11.36 6.74
C ALA A 33 0.17 -11.46 5.79
N ALA A 34 0.41 -11.46 4.49
CA ALA A 34 -0.63 -11.55 3.48
C ALA A 34 -1.47 -12.83 3.63
N LYS A 35 -0.82 -13.99 3.86
CA LYS A 35 -1.49 -15.26 4.15
C LYS A 35 -2.35 -15.18 5.40
N LYS A 36 -1.83 -14.59 6.49
CA LYS A 36 -2.56 -14.45 7.76
C LYS A 36 -3.88 -13.68 7.61
N TYR A 37 -3.90 -12.68 6.73
CA TYR A 37 -5.07 -11.81 6.52
C TYR A 37 -5.85 -12.11 5.23
N CYS A 38 -5.53 -13.20 4.53
CA CYS A 38 -6.15 -13.58 3.25
C CYS A 38 -6.11 -12.46 2.19
N VAL A 39 -5.00 -11.73 2.12
CA VAL A 39 -4.74 -10.69 1.12
C VAL A 39 -3.70 -11.21 0.12
N ASP A 40 -3.76 -10.76 -1.13
CA ASP A 40 -2.72 -11.07 -2.11
C ASP A 40 -1.39 -10.40 -1.68
N PRO A 41 -0.28 -11.14 -1.49
CA PRO A 41 1.00 -10.58 -1.07
C PRO A 41 1.54 -9.48 -2.00
N SER A 42 1.17 -9.48 -3.28
CA SER A 42 1.54 -8.42 -4.21
C SER A 42 0.91 -7.07 -3.85
N VAL A 43 -0.27 -7.05 -3.22
CA VAL A 43 -0.92 -5.81 -2.73
C VAL A 43 -0.13 -5.25 -1.55
N VAL A 44 0.28 -6.10 -0.61
CA VAL A 44 1.11 -5.68 0.53
C VAL A 44 2.44 -5.12 0.04
N ALA A 45 3.09 -5.78 -0.91
CA ALA A 45 4.31 -5.27 -1.54
C ALA A 45 4.10 -3.94 -2.28
N GLY A 46 2.97 -3.79 -2.99
CA GLY A 46 2.59 -2.55 -3.66
C GLY A 46 2.48 -1.37 -2.69
N ILE A 47 1.83 -1.58 -1.55
CA ILE A 47 1.73 -0.57 -0.47
C ILE A 47 3.11 -0.25 0.09
N ILE A 48 3.93 -1.25 0.43
CA ILE A 48 5.28 -1.00 0.98
C ILE A 48 6.15 -0.19 0.01
N SER A 49 6.06 -0.47 -1.29
CA SER A 49 6.77 0.31 -2.31
C SER A 49 6.29 1.76 -2.35
N ARG A 50 4.97 1.98 -2.30
CA ARG A 50 4.38 3.33 -2.29
C ARG A 50 4.74 4.11 -1.02
N GLU A 51 4.67 3.47 0.12
CA GLU A 51 4.81 4.11 1.43
C GLU A 51 6.27 4.42 1.79
N SER A 52 7.20 3.52 1.47
CA SER A 52 8.55 3.60 2.01
C SER A 52 9.66 3.28 1.03
N HIS A 53 9.36 2.98 -0.23
CA HIS A 53 10.32 2.42 -1.17
C HIS A 53 11.07 1.20 -0.59
N ALA A 54 10.33 0.33 0.10
CA ALA A 54 10.85 -0.79 0.89
C ALA A 54 11.90 -0.36 1.93
N GLY A 55 11.62 0.73 2.63
CA GLY A 55 12.44 1.30 3.70
C GLY A 55 13.46 2.34 3.25
N ALA A 56 13.69 2.54 1.95
CA ALA A 56 14.67 3.52 1.47
C ALA A 56 14.29 4.98 1.74
N ALA A 57 13.00 5.27 1.90
CA ALA A 57 12.51 6.62 2.22
C ALA A 57 12.43 6.90 3.74
N LEU A 58 12.82 5.95 4.59
CA LEU A 58 12.64 6.05 6.04
C LEU A 58 13.93 6.49 6.75
N LYS A 59 13.77 7.24 7.84
CA LYS A 59 14.82 7.53 8.81
C LYS A 59 14.48 6.87 10.14
N ASP A 60 15.27 5.88 10.55
CA ASP A 60 15.02 5.06 11.75
C ASP A 60 13.60 4.46 11.82
N GLY A 61 13.05 4.11 10.65
CA GLY A 61 11.71 3.57 10.50
C GLY A 61 10.60 4.62 10.41
N TRP A 62 10.90 5.91 10.54
CA TRP A 62 9.92 6.99 10.44
C TRP A 62 9.92 7.67 9.07
N GLY A 63 8.72 8.03 8.60
CA GLY A 63 8.48 8.85 7.42
C GLY A 63 7.34 9.85 7.68
N ASP A 64 6.81 10.49 6.64
CA ASP A 64 5.68 11.44 6.70
C ASP A 64 5.80 12.49 7.82
N GLY A 65 6.92 13.24 7.84
CA GLY A 65 7.16 14.25 8.89
C GLY A 65 7.27 13.68 10.32
N GLY A 66 7.51 12.37 10.46
CA GLY A 66 7.60 11.66 11.74
C GLY A 66 6.28 11.08 12.23
N ASN A 67 5.23 11.01 11.39
CA ASN A 67 3.94 10.42 11.76
C ASN A 67 3.79 8.96 11.32
N GLY A 68 4.29 8.62 10.13
CA GLY A 68 4.24 7.27 9.59
C GLY A 68 5.38 6.40 10.12
N PHE A 69 5.04 5.20 10.61
CA PHE A 69 6.02 4.23 11.11
C PHE A 69 6.11 2.98 10.23
N GLY A 70 7.33 2.55 9.96
CA GLY A 70 7.71 1.30 9.32
C GLY A 70 7.35 1.15 7.85
N LEU A 71 7.58 -0.06 7.33
CA LEU A 71 7.50 -0.38 5.89
C LEU A 71 6.15 -0.01 5.25
N MET A 72 5.06 -0.16 5.99
CA MET A 72 3.69 0.19 5.59
C MET A 72 3.18 1.53 6.15
N GLN A 73 4.06 2.35 6.75
CA GLN A 73 3.77 3.68 7.29
C GLN A 73 2.48 3.78 8.12
N VAL A 74 2.40 3.00 9.20
CA VAL A 74 1.29 3.08 10.16
C VAL A 74 1.32 4.45 10.85
N ASP A 75 0.25 5.22 10.70
CA ASP A 75 0.15 6.58 11.25
C ASP A 75 -0.07 6.55 12.78
N LYS A 76 0.90 7.10 13.51
CA LYS A 76 0.89 7.16 14.98
C LYS A 76 -0.27 7.98 15.57
N ARG A 77 -0.88 8.88 14.78
CA ARG A 77 -2.01 9.71 15.20
C ARG A 77 -3.31 8.92 15.28
N SER A 78 -3.41 7.86 14.49
CA SER A 78 -4.60 7.01 14.37
C SER A 78 -4.42 5.65 15.05
N HIS A 79 -3.19 5.17 15.15
CA HIS A 79 -2.86 3.85 15.69
C HIS A 79 -1.58 3.93 16.52
N ARG A 80 -1.47 3.13 17.59
CA ARG A 80 -0.18 2.93 18.27
C ARG A 80 0.68 1.98 17.43
N PRO A 81 1.83 2.39 16.86
CA PRO A 81 2.67 1.48 16.09
C PRO A 81 3.27 0.39 16.97
N VAL A 82 3.40 -0.83 16.44
CA VAL A 82 3.94 -1.99 17.17
C VAL A 82 5.08 -2.69 16.42
N GLY A 83 5.94 -3.38 17.16
CA GLY A 83 7.10 -4.08 16.63
C GLY A 83 8.20 -3.16 16.10
N LYS A 84 9.22 -3.77 15.49
CA LYS A 84 10.25 -3.01 14.74
C LYS A 84 9.67 -2.58 13.39
N TRP A 85 10.15 -1.46 12.87
CA TRP A 85 9.69 -0.81 11.64
C TRP A 85 9.67 -1.73 10.40
N ASN A 86 10.48 -2.79 10.39
CA ASN A 86 10.60 -3.79 9.33
C ASN A 86 10.27 -5.23 9.77
N SER A 87 9.56 -5.39 10.89
CA SER A 87 9.25 -6.70 11.48
C SER A 87 7.97 -7.33 10.94
N GLN A 88 7.82 -8.65 11.17
CA GLN A 88 6.57 -9.37 10.93
C GLN A 88 5.38 -8.77 11.71
N GLU A 89 5.62 -8.30 12.94
CA GLU A 89 4.59 -7.69 13.77
C GLU A 89 4.07 -6.39 13.13
N HIS A 90 4.97 -5.55 12.63
CA HIS A 90 4.61 -4.33 11.89
C HIS A 90 3.80 -4.64 10.63
N LEU A 91 4.24 -5.62 9.83
CA LEU A 91 3.51 -6.02 8.62
C LEU A 91 2.14 -6.61 8.93
N ASN A 92 2.01 -7.34 10.04
CA ASN A 92 0.71 -7.82 10.50
C ASN A 92 -0.20 -6.65 10.88
N GLN A 93 0.32 -5.63 11.59
CA GLN A 93 -0.45 -4.45 11.94
C GLN A 93 -0.94 -3.69 10.69
N GLY A 94 -0.03 -3.33 9.78
CA GLY A 94 -0.38 -2.60 8.56
C GLY A 94 -1.36 -3.38 7.67
N THR A 95 -1.16 -4.68 7.50
CA THR A 95 -2.07 -5.53 6.72
C THR A 95 -3.44 -5.65 7.39
N GLY A 96 -3.49 -5.73 8.73
CA GLY A 96 -4.75 -5.72 9.48
C GLY A 96 -5.54 -4.41 9.31
N ILE A 97 -4.84 -3.26 9.30
CA ILE A 97 -5.45 -1.95 9.01
C ILE A 97 -6.02 -1.92 7.59
N LEU A 98 -5.27 -2.40 6.60
CA LEU A 98 -5.76 -2.53 5.22
C LEU A 98 -7.05 -3.37 5.15
N VAL A 99 -7.10 -4.52 5.82
CA VAL A 99 -8.30 -5.37 5.86
C VAL A 99 -9.49 -4.63 6.50
N SER A 100 -9.24 -3.84 7.55
CA SER A 100 -10.27 -2.98 8.14
C SER A 100 -10.81 -1.96 7.14
N MET A 101 -9.94 -1.33 6.35
CA MET A 101 -10.33 -0.39 5.30
C MET A 101 -11.14 -1.07 4.18
N ILE A 102 -10.70 -2.23 3.71
CA ILE A 102 -11.43 -3.04 2.72
C ILE A 102 -12.82 -3.37 3.26
N ASN A 103 -12.93 -3.84 4.51
CA ASN A 103 -14.22 -4.16 5.11
C ASN A 103 -15.12 -2.92 5.29
N GLY A 104 -14.54 -1.76 5.60
CA GLY A 104 -15.26 -0.48 5.61
C GLY A 104 -15.86 -0.14 4.24
N ILE A 105 -15.09 -0.32 3.17
CA ILE A 105 -15.53 -0.08 1.80
C ILE A 105 -16.58 -1.10 1.36
N LYS A 106 -16.43 -2.38 1.73
CA LYS A 106 -17.46 -3.41 1.48
C LYS A 106 -18.81 -3.04 2.09
N ARG A 107 -18.81 -2.52 3.33
CA ARG A 107 -20.03 -2.05 4.00
C ARG A 107 -20.61 -0.80 3.34
N LYS A 108 -19.76 0.16 2.97
CA LYS A 108 -20.19 1.43 2.36
C LYS A 108 -20.71 1.26 0.93
N PHE A 109 -20.13 0.33 0.17
CA PHE A 109 -20.45 0.07 -1.23
C PHE A 109 -20.70 -1.43 -1.49
N PRO A 110 -21.81 -2.01 -0.97
CA PRO A 110 -22.08 -3.43 -1.08
C PRO A 110 -22.33 -3.90 -2.53
N LYS A 111 -22.70 -2.97 -3.44
CA LYS A 111 -22.94 -3.25 -4.87
C LYS A 111 -21.67 -3.27 -5.73
N TRP A 112 -20.52 -2.84 -5.18
CA TRP A 112 -19.25 -2.89 -5.91
C TRP A 112 -18.74 -4.33 -6.03
N THR A 113 -18.01 -4.63 -7.10
CA THR A 113 -17.32 -5.92 -7.21
C THR A 113 -16.23 -6.05 -6.14
N LYS A 114 -15.74 -7.28 -5.91
CA LYS A 114 -14.64 -7.51 -4.94
C LYS A 114 -13.38 -6.74 -5.32
N GLU A 115 -13.08 -6.61 -6.60
CA GLU A 115 -11.95 -5.86 -7.14
C GLU A 115 -12.11 -4.36 -6.89
N GLN A 116 -13.32 -3.82 -7.10
CA GLN A 116 -13.63 -2.43 -6.81
C GLN A 116 -13.54 -2.13 -5.30
N GLN A 117 -14.04 -3.05 -4.46
CA GLN A 117 -13.94 -2.95 -3.01
C GLN A 117 -12.49 -3.03 -2.52
N LEU A 118 -11.68 -3.90 -3.11
CA LEU A 118 -10.24 -3.98 -2.84
C LEU A 118 -9.55 -2.65 -3.19
N LYS A 119 -9.79 -2.13 -4.39
CA LYS A 119 -9.19 -0.85 -4.83
C LYS A 119 -9.62 0.31 -3.94
N GLY A 120 -10.91 0.38 -3.59
CA GLY A 120 -11.42 1.37 -2.64
C GLY A 120 -10.79 1.21 -1.25
N GLY A 121 -10.56 -0.02 -0.79
CA GLY A 121 -9.89 -0.30 0.49
C GLY A 121 -8.44 0.18 0.51
N ILE A 122 -7.72 0.02 -0.61
CA ILE A 122 -6.37 0.56 -0.79
C ILE A 122 -6.40 2.10 -0.76
N SER A 123 -7.37 2.73 -1.45
CA SER A 123 -7.52 4.20 -1.43
C SER A 123 -7.81 4.73 -0.01
N ALA A 124 -8.71 4.03 0.69
CA ALA A 124 -9.06 4.32 2.08
C ALA A 124 -7.92 4.07 3.07
N TYR A 125 -6.91 3.27 2.74
CA TYR A 125 -5.71 3.12 3.58
C TYR A 125 -4.96 4.44 3.73
N ASN A 126 -4.93 5.26 2.68
CA ASN A 126 -4.28 6.57 2.69
C ASN A 126 -5.19 7.69 3.21
N ALA A 127 -6.44 7.75 2.76
CA ALA A 127 -7.34 8.89 3.02
C ALA A 127 -8.59 8.56 3.86
N GLY A 128 -8.70 7.33 4.36
CA GLY A 128 -9.85 6.85 5.12
C GLY A 128 -11.08 6.51 4.27
N VAL A 129 -11.98 5.70 4.83
CA VAL A 129 -13.22 5.25 4.18
C VAL A 129 -14.15 6.42 3.83
N GLY A 130 -14.08 7.53 4.57
CA GLY A 130 -14.85 8.75 4.30
C GLY A 130 -14.52 9.37 2.94
N ASN A 131 -13.25 9.35 2.53
CA ASN A 131 -12.79 9.95 1.28
C ASN A 131 -13.35 9.23 0.04
N VAL A 132 -13.47 7.91 0.10
CA VAL A 132 -13.98 7.12 -1.02
C VAL A 132 -15.49 7.33 -1.17
N ARG A 133 -15.90 8.16 -2.15
CA ARG A 133 -17.31 8.49 -2.42
C ARG A 133 -17.86 7.81 -3.67
N THR A 134 -17.03 7.66 -4.69
CA THR A 134 -17.37 7.01 -5.96
C THR A 134 -16.20 6.14 -6.43
N TYR A 135 -16.44 5.20 -7.34
CA TYR A 135 -15.37 4.35 -7.88
C TYR A 135 -14.38 5.17 -8.72
N ALA A 136 -14.89 6.03 -9.60
CA ALA A 136 -14.04 6.83 -10.49
C ALA A 136 -13.23 7.91 -9.76
N GLY A 137 -13.78 8.49 -8.69
CA GLY A 137 -13.16 9.58 -7.93
C GLY A 137 -12.51 9.17 -6.62
N MET A 138 -12.29 7.86 -6.37
CA MET A 138 -11.85 7.39 -5.04
C MET A 138 -10.51 7.98 -4.58
N ASP A 139 -9.59 8.21 -5.53
CA ASP A 139 -8.26 8.71 -5.22
C ASP A 139 -8.19 10.24 -5.15
N ILE A 140 -9.24 10.98 -5.54
CA ILE A 140 -9.27 12.43 -5.35
C ILE A 140 -9.25 12.71 -3.83
N GLY A 141 -8.22 13.43 -3.37
CA GLY A 141 -7.95 13.66 -1.94
C GLY A 141 -6.94 12.71 -1.30
N THR A 142 -6.52 11.65 -2.00
CA THR A 142 -5.35 10.85 -1.58
C THR A 142 -4.06 11.60 -1.90
N THR A 143 -2.94 11.19 -1.30
CA THR A 143 -1.61 11.75 -1.63
C THR A 143 -1.38 11.65 -3.15
N HIS A 144 -1.11 12.79 -3.79
CA HIS A 144 -0.95 12.94 -5.25
C HIS A 144 -2.19 12.58 -6.10
N ASN A 145 -3.35 12.39 -5.49
CA ASN A 145 -4.61 12.01 -6.14
C ASN A 145 -4.56 10.69 -6.95
N ASP A 146 -3.66 9.77 -6.59
CA ASP A 146 -3.40 8.56 -7.38
C ASP A 146 -3.12 7.29 -6.55
N TYR A 147 -3.32 7.34 -5.22
CA TYR A 147 -2.76 6.33 -4.32
C TYR A 147 -3.14 4.89 -4.69
N ALA A 148 -4.44 4.58 -4.83
CA ALA A 148 -4.85 3.22 -5.16
C ALA A 148 -4.51 2.83 -6.60
N ASN A 149 -4.60 3.77 -7.54
CA ASN A 149 -4.20 3.54 -8.92
C ASN A 149 -2.73 3.11 -9.01
N ASP A 150 -1.83 3.87 -8.40
CA ASP A 150 -0.40 3.57 -8.38
C ASP A 150 -0.11 2.25 -7.65
N VAL A 151 -0.65 2.06 -6.44
CA VAL A 151 -0.45 0.83 -5.66
C VAL A 151 -0.90 -0.42 -6.43
N VAL A 152 -2.04 -0.38 -7.12
CA VAL A 152 -2.53 -1.52 -7.93
C VAL A 152 -1.57 -1.83 -9.09
N GLU A 153 -1.02 -0.82 -9.76
CA GLU A 153 -0.05 -1.05 -10.84
C GLU A 153 1.28 -1.60 -10.32
N ARG A 154 1.76 -1.13 -9.16
CA ARG A 154 2.91 -1.72 -8.48
C ARG A 154 2.63 -3.17 -8.05
N ALA A 155 1.44 -3.45 -7.52
CA ALA A 155 1.05 -4.80 -7.13
C ALA A 155 1.02 -5.76 -8.33
N LYS A 156 0.49 -5.34 -9.48
CA LYS A 156 0.54 -6.14 -10.72
C LYS A 156 1.98 -6.48 -11.11
N PHE A 157 2.93 -5.56 -10.94
CA PHE A 157 4.35 -5.85 -11.14
C PHE A 157 4.85 -6.91 -10.14
N TYR A 158 4.61 -6.74 -8.85
CA TYR A 158 5.07 -7.70 -7.83
C TYR A 158 4.47 -9.10 -8.02
N LYS A 159 3.20 -9.19 -8.43
CA LYS A 159 2.52 -10.46 -8.73
C LYS A 159 3.26 -11.27 -9.80
N ARG A 160 3.72 -10.59 -10.87
CA ARG A 160 4.56 -11.22 -11.92
C ARG A 160 5.96 -11.59 -11.45
N ASN A 161 6.41 -11.07 -10.32
CA ASN A 161 7.74 -11.30 -9.75
C ASN A 161 7.70 -12.18 -8.47
N GLY A 162 6.65 -13.01 -8.38
CA GLY A 162 6.54 -14.07 -7.38
C GLY A 162 6.22 -13.59 -5.98
N TYR A 163 5.57 -12.42 -5.85
CA TYR A 163 4.87 -12.05 -4.62
C TYR A 163 3.54 -12.75 -4.63
#